data_AF-A0A853IK47-F1
#
_entry.id   AF-A0A853IK47-F1
#
_cell.length_a   1.000
_cell.length_b   1.000
_cell.length_c   1.000
_cell.angle_alpha   90.00
_cell.angle_beta   90.00
_cell.angle_gamma   90.00
#
_symmetry.space_group_name_H-M   'P 1'
#
loop_
_entity.id
_entity.type
_entity.pdbx_description
1 polymer ?
#
loop_
_entity_poly.entity_id
_entity_poly.type
_entity_poly.pdbx_seq_one_letter_code
_entity_poly.pdbx_strand_id
1 'polypeptide(L)'
;MYAEGLRLYRAGRYDEAIARFAAVQAPTALRVQALKHTAFSYCVTNRLPSCQRAFQDALALAPGFRLSKAERGHPVWGPVFDKALLQSQPARRRR
;
A
#
# COMPACT_ATOMS: atom_id res chain seq x y z
N MET A 1 -2.46 6.15 16.23
CA MET A 1 -1.45 5.36 15.48
C MET A 1 -1.44 5.75 14.00
N TYR A 2 -2.54 5.53 13.26
CA TYR A 2 -2.63 5.89 11.83
C TYR A 2 -2.41 7.39 11.55
N ALA A 3 -3.08 8.29 12.29
CA ALA A 3 -2.95 9.73 12.08
C ALA A 3 -1.51 10.24 12.24
N GLU A 4 -0.77 9.67 13.19
CA GLU A 4 0.64 9.99 13.41
C GLU A 4 1.53 9.46 12.29
N GLY A 5 1.29 8.24 11.80
CA GLY A 5 1.95 7.73 10.61
C GLY A 5 1.72 8.64 9.40
N LEU A 6 0.50 9.15 9.22
CA LEU A 6 0.17 10.07 8.13
C LEU A 6 0.89 11.42 8.26
N ARG A 7 1.04 11.94 9.49
CA ARG A 7 1.83 13.14 9.76
C ARG A 7 3.29 12.94 9.38
N LEU A 8 3.88 11.82 9.78
CA LEU A 8 5.27 11.46 9.44
C LEU A 8 5.48 11.29 7.94
N TYR A 9 4.54 10.61 7.26
CA TYR A 9 4.56 10.44 5.81
C TYR A 9 4.56 11.78 5.07
N ARG A 10 3.68 12.71 5.46
CA ARG A 10 3.61 14.06 4.88
C ARG A 10 4.85 14.89 5.17
N ALA A 11 5.55 14.61 6.26
CA ALA A 11 6.82 15.24 6.61
C ALA A 11 8.04 14.60 5.91
N GLY A 12 7.83 13.60 5.04
CA GLY A 12 8.92 12.87 4.36
C GLY A 12 9.66 11.87 5.25
N ARG A 13 9.21 11.64 6.49
CA ARG A 13 9.81 10.70 7.45
C ARG A 13 9.27 9.28 7.21
N TYR A 14 9.63 8.72 6.06
CA TYR A 14 9.01 7.49 5.54
C TYR A 14 9.23 6.25 6.41
N ASP A 15 10.43 6.05 6.96
CA ASP A 15 10.72 4.88 7.79
C ASP A 15 9.95 4.89 9.10
N GLU A 16 9.83 6.06 9.70
CA GLU A 16 9.04 6.22 10.93
C GLU A 16 7.54 6.10 10.65
N ALA A 17 7.08 6.63 9.52
CA ALA A 17 5.70 6.45 9.08
C ALA A 17 5.36 4.96 8.92
N ILE A 18 6.23 4.18 8.26
CA ILE A 18 6.08 2.73 8.10
C ILE A 18 5.95 2.03 9.46
N ALA A 19 6.81 2.36 10.43
CA ALA A 19 6.74 1.81 11.77
C ALA A 19 5.39 2.13 12.46
N ARG A 20 4.87 3.35 12.31
CA ARG A 20 3.56 3.73 12.86
C ARG A 20 2.38 3.06 12.16
N PHE A 21 2.48 2.83 10.85
CA PHE A 21 1.47 2.11 10.09
C PHE A 21 1.42 0.62 10.45
N ALA A 22 2.56 0.00 10.75
CA ALA A 22 2.62 -1.40 11.17
C ALA A 22 1.86 -1.68 12.49
N ALA A 23 1.71 -0.67 13.35
CA ALA A 23 0.93 -0.79 14.59
C ALA A 23 -0.60 -0.73 14.37
N VAL A 24 -1.08 -0.45 13.16
CA VAL A 24 -2.52 -0.32 12.86
C VAL A 24 -3.13 -1.69 12.60
N GLN A 25 -3.78 -2.25 13.62
CA GLN A 25 -4.36 -3.60 13.53
C GLN A 25 -5.86 -3.62 13.18
N ALA A 26 -6.60 -2.60 13.58
CA ALA A 26 -8.05 -2.51 13.40
C ALA A 26 -8.54 -1.05 13.30
N PRO A 27 -9.72 -0.81 12.69
CA PRO A 27 -10.50 -1.76 11.88
C PRO A 27 -9.78 -2.13 10.57
N THR A 28 -10.19 -3.21 9.91
CA THR A 28 -9.58 -3.69 8.66
C THR A 28 -9.46 -2.60 7.60
N ALA A 29 -10.47 -1.73 7.47
CA ALA A 29 -10.44 -0.58 6.57
C ALA A 29 -9.26 0.36 6.85
N LEU A 30 -8.98 0.65 8.13
CA LEU A 30 -7.86 1.51 8.53
C LEU A 30 -6.52 0.80 8.32
N ARG A 31 -6.46 -0.51 8.54
CA ARG A 31 -5.27 -1.33 8.24
C ARG A 31 -4.94 -1.33 6.75
N VAL A 32 -5.94 -1.41 5.87
CA VAL A 32 -5.76 -1.29 4.41
C VAL A 32 -5.22 0.09 4.04
N GLN A 33 -5.74 1.16 4.64
CA GLN A 33 -5.20 2.52 4.41
C GLN A 33 -3.76 2.66 4.92
N ALA A 34 -3.42 2.04 6.06
CA ALA A 34 -2.07 2.02 6.59
C ALA A 34 -1.10 1.31 5.63
N LEU A 35 -1.49 0.12 5.12
CA LEU A 35 -0.71 -0.62 4.13
C LEU A 35 -0.53 0.15 2.82
N LYS A 36 -1.55 0.89 2.36
CA LYS A 36 -1.44 1.79 1.21
C LYS A 36 -0.31 2.81 1.40
N HIS A 37 -0.28 3.49 2.54
CA HIS A 37 0.75 4.49 2.81
C HIS A 37 2.13 3.88 3.09
N THR A 38 2.19 2.68 3.67
CA THR A 38 3.42 1.88 3.74
C THR A 38 3.96 1.58 2.35
N ALA A 39 3.09 1.15 1.40
CA ALA A 39 3.49 0.90 0.02
C ALA A 39 4.02 2.17 -0.65
N PHE A 40 3.30 3.29 -0.55
CA PHE A 40 3.77 4.58 -1.08
C PHE A 40 5.13 4.97 -0.51
N SER A 41 5.31 4.84 0.81
CA SER A 41 6.57 5.14 1.50
C SER A 41 7.73 4.31 0.96
N TYR A 42 7.53 3.00 0.74
CA TYR A 42 8.54 2.14 0.11
C TYR A 42 8.82 2.53 -1.34
N CYS A 43 7.78 2.84 -2.11
CA CYS A 43 7.94 3.20 -3.52
C CYS A 43 8.75 4.51 -3.70
N VAL A 44 8.43 5.56 -2.95
CA VAL A 44 9.15 6.85 -3.06
C VAL A 44 10.58 6.81 -2.50
N THR A 45 10.91 5.75 -1.75
CA THR A 45 12.27 5.47 -1.25
C THR A 45 12.97 4.37 -2.04
N ASN A 46 12.49 4.06 -3.25
CA ASN A 46 13.07 3.09 -4.19
C ASN A 46 13.16 1.64 -3.67
N ARG A 47 12.33 1.26 -2.68
CA ARG A 47 12.24 -0.09 -2.12
C ARG A 47 11.11 -0.88 -2.79
N LEU A 48 11.25 -1.11 -4.09
CA LEU A 48 10.16 -1.63 -4.93
C LEU A 48 9.62 -3.01 -4.51
N PRO A 49 10.44 -4.01 -4.11
CA PRO A 49 9.93 -5.29 -3.64
C PRO A 49 9.01 -5.15 -2.42
N SER A 50 9.40 -4.32 -1.45
CA SER A 50 8.60 -4.02 -0.26
C SER A 50 7.34 -3.23 -0.59
N CYS A 51 7.43 -2.29 -1.54
CA CYS A 51 6.26 -1.55 -2.03
C CYS A 51 5.20 -2.49 -2.62
N GLN A 52 5.63 -3.39 -3.51
CA GLN A 52 4.76 -4.39 -4.13
C GLN A 52 4.12 -5.30 -3.08
N ARG A 53 4.91 -5.78 -2.11
CA ARG A 53 4.42 -6.64 -1.03
C ARG A 53 3.36 -5.96 -0.17
N ALA A 54 3.57 -4.70 0.21
CA ALA A 54 2.60 -3.94 1.01
C ALA A 54 1.26 -3.78 0.27
N PHE A 55 1.26 -3.59 -1.06
CA PHE A 55 0.03 -3.60 -1.84
C PHE A 55 -0.63 -4.98 -1.89
N GLN A 56 0.14 -6.06 -2.04
CA GLN A 56 -0.39 -7.42 -2.00
C GLN A 56 -1.06 -7.72 -0.65
N ASP A 57 -0.44 -7.30 0.46
CA ASP A 57 -1.01 -7.48 1.79
C ASP A 57 -2.33 -6.67 1.95
N ALA A 58 -2.39 -5.46 1.39
CA ALA A 58 -3.63 -4.66 1.36
C ALA A 58 -4.73 -5.36 0.55
N LEU A 59 -4.38 -5.93 -0.61
CA LEU A 59 -5.29 -6.67 -1.49
C LEU A 59 -5.75 -8.00 -0.88
N ALA A 60 -4.89 -8.66 -0.09
CA ALA A 60 -5.26 -9.88 0.64
C ALA A 60 -6.31 -9.59 1.73
N LEU A 61 -6.22 -8.44 2.40
CA LEU A 61 -7.22 -8.00 3.39
C LEU A 61 -8.50 -7.47 2.74
N ALA A 62 -8.39 -6.81 1.59
CA ALA A 62 -9.51 -6.24 0.86
C ALA A 62 -9.29 -6.42 -0.66
N PRO A 63 -9.78 -7.54 -1.25
CA PRO A 63 -9.62 -7.79 -2.69
C PRO A 63 -10.24 -6.73 -3.61
N GLY A 64 -11.21 -5.97 -3.09
CA GLY A 64 -11.82 -4.81 -3.76
C GLY A 64 -11.04 -3.50 -3.64
N PHE A 65 -9.92 -3.47 -2.91
CA PHE A 65 -9.11 -2.26 -2.74
C PHE A 65 -8.57 -1.77 -4.08
N ARG A 66 -8.77 -0.48 -4.37
CA ARG A 66 -8.28 0.18 -5.56
C ARG A 66 -7.70 1.54 -5.20
N LEU A 67 -6.60 1.90 -5.85
CA LEU A 67 -6.10 3.27 -5.85
C LEU A 67 -7.05 4.17 -6.63
N SER A 68 -7.17 5.42 -6.19
CA SER A 68 -7.90 6.47 -6.92
C SER A 68 -7.23 6.77 -8.27
N LYS A 69 -7.95 7.46 -9.16
CA LYS A 69 -7.40 7.84 -10.48
C LYS A 69 -6.13 8.70 -10.34
N ALA A 70 -6.12 9.63 -9.39
CA ALA A 70 -4.96 10.47 -9.11
C ALA A 70 -3.77 9.67 -8.58
N GLU A 71 -4.01 8.75 -7.65
CA GLU A 71 -2.94 7.89 -7.11
C GLU A 71 -2.38 6.96 -8.21
N ARG A 72 -3.22 6.31 -9.03
CA ARG A 72 -2.72 5.43 -10.11
C ARG A 72 -1.85 6.14 -11.15
N GLY A 73 -2.02 7.46 -11.32
CA GLY A 73 -1.23 8.25 -12.26
C GLY A 73 0.23 8.47 -11.85
N HIS A 74 0.63 8.06 -10.64
CA HIS A 74 2.01 8.26 -10.19
C HIS A 74 2.99 7.32 -10.92
N PRO A 75 4.10 7.83 -11.47
CA PRO A 75 4.98 7.06 -12.36
C PRO A 75 5.65 5.86 -11.68
N VAL A 76 5.93 5.95 -10.37
CA VAL A 76 6.59 4.87 -9.62
C VAL A 76 5.61 3.84 -9.07
N TRP A 77 4.67 4.22 -8.20
CA TRP A 77 3.82 3.23 -7.53
C TRP A 77 2.65 2.73 -8.38
N GLY A 78 2.24 3.45 -9.43
CA GLY A 78 1.14 3.02 -10.30
C GLY A 78 1.43 1.66 -10.95
N PRO A 79 2.54 1.51 -11.69
CA PRO A 79 2.96 0.24 -12.26
C PRO A 79 3.16 -0.88 -11.22
N VAL A 80 3.68 -0.54 -10.03
CA VAL A 80 3.88 -1.51 -8.94
C VAL A 80 2.54 -2.01 -8.40
N PHE A 81 1.55 -1.13 -8.26
CA PHE A 81 0.21 -1.49 -7.83
C PHE A 81 -0.48 -2.38 -8.88
N ASP A 82 -0.35 -2.06 -10.17
CA ASP A 82 -0.93 -2.88 -11.24
C ASP A 82 -0.31 -4.29 -11.26
N LYS A 83 1.01 -4.38 -11.06
CA LYS A 83 1.69 -5.68 -10.90
C LYS A 83 1.19 -6.45 -9.67
N ALA A 84 1.01 -5.77 -8.54
CA ALA A 84 0.44 -6.38 -7.34
C ALA A 84 -0.99 -6.88 -7.60
N LEU A 85 -1.83 -6.11 -8.29
CA LEU A 85 -3.17 -6.53 -8.69
C LEU A 85 -3.15 -7.78 -9.56
N LEU A 86 -2.26 -7.87 -10.55
CA LEU A 86 -2.15 -9.05 -11.41
C LEU A 86 -1.76 -10.31 -10.63
N GLN A 87 -0.92 -10.17 -9.61
CA GLN A 87 -0.43 -11.29 -8.81
C GLN A 87 -1.37 -11.67 -7.66
N SER A 88 -2.09 -10.72 -7.10
CA SER A 88 -3.07 -10.95 -6.04
C SER A 88 -4.42 -11.41 -6.58
N GLN A 89 -4.67 -11.25 -7.88
CA GLN A 89 -5.81 -11.90 -8.52
C GLN A 89 -5.55 -13.41 -8.50
N PRO A 90 -6.47 -14.23 -7.94
CA PRO A 90 -6.40 -15.66 -8.16
C PRO A 90 -6.43 -15.83 -9.68
N ALA A 91 -5.41 -16.51 -10.24
CA ALA A 91 -5.32 -16.81 -11.65
C ALA A 91 -6.72 -17.11 -12.14
N ARG A 92 -7.25 -16.24 -13.04
CA ARG A 92 -8.60 -16.33 -13.62
C ARG A 92 -9.05 -17.77 -13.50
N ARG A 93 -10.07 -18.06 -12.69
CA ARG A 93 -10.76 -19.36 -12.67
C ARG A 93 -10.86 -19.80 -14.14
N ARG A 94 -9.92 -20.63 -14.59
CA ARG A 94 -9.96 -21.25 -15.90
C ARG A 94 -11.00 -22.34 -15.70
N ARG A 95 -12.24 -21.94 -15.92
CA ARG A 95 -13.32 -22.86 -16.29
C ARG A 95 -12.88 -23.64 -17.51
#